data_AF-A0A0Q5JU63-F1
#
_entry.id   AF-A0A0Q5JU63-F1
#
_cell.length_a   1.000
_cell.length_b   1.000
_cell.length_c   1.000
_cell.angle_alpha   90.00
_cell.angle_beta   90.00
_cell.angle_gamma   90.00
#
_symmetry.space_group_name_H-M   'P 1'
#
loop_
_entity.id
_entity.type
_entity.pdbx_description
1 polymer ?
#
loop_
_entity_poly.entity_id
_entity_poly.type
_entity_poly.pdbx_seq_one_letter_code
_entity_poly.pdbx_strand_id
1 'polypeptide(L)'
;MEAKMRRLLHGSAIAGSLLVLAGLLVAPPAVAEIADAPAGFDVVTRDVQPHTARVTIALVAPPGTQPNFSRDDAVASANAAAEFLSRETDGALTVEIEQVTDWMAAPNDAPCSWESVWQDFAAQQLGWERGNGRHLTVMVPYGDPCPGWANGEQGWSVDAGGRTFQPGPDASTLAHEWGHNMSQAHAFSTACADTWDFRAVDGRTPADCDRQEYGNRLDNMGGSWTLTPFSSPSLDRLGMLPTRFVPRCDATATATVASVAAGARDRGAISWESSVEPGVRYWVDYRDGDASAKYAPLHVSGWAFTPGSSGLQILRTDPEVPFGATVLERPGDASDWAQLVRADEAVTLADGTRVSWSPVASGTDRADVTVERTCAPVTTPALEADAVASMRKIGGSTHVIVAVTNRSTVAVDVEIATLYGKKTFTSVAPGKKVTATMNTRQSIPPAGEATVTLSTRAGDTTSTRSVTAPYASR
;
A
#
# COMPACT_ATOMS: atom_id res chain seq x y z
N MET A 1 -46.46 63.16 -51.63
CA MET A 1 -45.24 62.67 -52.30
C MET A 1 -44.85 61.38 -51.58
N GLU A 2 -45.27 60.21 -52.05
CA GLU A 2 -44.57 59.40 -53.09
C GLU A 2 -43.07 59.23 -52.80
N ALA A 3 -42.38 58.11 -52.99
CA ALA A 3 -42.68 56.71 -53.26
C ALA A 3 -41.31 55.97 -53.24
N LYS A 4 -41.34 54.62 -53.15
CA LYS A 4 -40.35 53.63 -53.64
C LYS A 4 -38.97 53.56 -52.94
N MET A 5 -38.58 52.46 -52.28
CA MET A 5 -38.36 51.07 -52.76
C MET A 5 -37.13 50.92 -53.67
N ARG A 6 -36.04 50.34 -53.12
CA ARG A 6 -35.10 49.47 -53.86
C ARG A 6 -34.48 48.43 -52.92
N ARG A 7 -34.81 47.16 -53.18
CA ARG A 7 -34.11 45.95 -52.71
C ARG A 7 -32.73 45.88 -53.36
N LEU A 8 -31.72 45.47 -52.60
CA LEU A 8 -30.55 44.78 -53.12
C LEU A 8 -30.28 43.58 -52.21
N LEU A 9 -30.57 42.40 -52.74
CA LEU A 9 -30.17 41.10 -52.22
C LEU A 9 -28.65 40.97 -52.43
N HIS A 10 -27.89 40.70 -51.36
CA HIS A 10 -26.56 40.08 -51.46
C HIS A 10 -26.61 38.78 -50.65
N GLY A 11 -26.53 37.67 -51.38
CA GLY A 11 -26.38 36.34 -50.79
C GLY A 11 -24.99 36.22 -50.16
N SER A 12 -24.96 35.89 -48.87
CA SER A 12 -23.76 35.40 -48.21
C SER A 12 -23.56 33.93 -48.58
N ALA A 13 -22.53 33.65 -49.38
CA ALA A 13 -21.96 32.32 -49.47
C ALA A 13 -21.07 32.13 -48.24
N ILE A 14 -21.57 31.38 -47.25
CA ILE A 14 -20.76 30.90 -46.14
C ILE A 14 -19.88 29.78 -46.69
N ALA A 15 -18.61 30.09 -46.95
CA ALA A 15 -17.59 29.08 -47.17
C ALA A 15 -17.35 28.36 -45.83
N GLY A 16 -17.94 27.17 -45.68
CA GLY A 16 -17.64 26.28 -44.57
C GLY A 16 -16.21 25.77 -44.70
N SER A 17 -15.29 26.38 -43.96
CA SER A 17 -13.98 25.79 -43.68
C SER A 17 -14.19 24.55 -42.82
N LEU A 18 -14.13 23.39 -43.45
CA LEU A 18 -14.03 22.09 -42.80
C LEU A 18 -12.66 22.03 -42.10
N LEU A 19 -12.63 22.35 -40.81
CA LEU A 19 -11.45 22.14 -39.97
C LEU A 19 -11.35 20.63 -39.71
N VAL A 20 -10.49 19.95 -40.45
CA VAL A 20 -10.12 18.56 -40.15
C VAL A 20 -9.23 18.61 -38.92
N LEU A 21 -9.79 18.35 -37.74
CA LEU A 21 -8.98 17.97 -36.57
C LEU A 21 -8.33 16.62 -36.88
N ALA A 22 -7.08 16.66 -37.31
CA ALA A 22 -6.21 15.49 -37.23
C ALA A 22 -6.04 15.16 -35.75
N GLY A 23 -6.76 14.15 -35.27
CA GLY A 23 -6.52 13.56 -33.97
C GLY A 23 -5.08 13.06 -33.93
N LEU A 24 -4.21 13.80 -33.24
CA LEU A 24 -2.92 13.29 -32.79
C LEU A 24 -3.24 12.11 -31.88
N LEU A 25 -3.19 10.90 -32.43
CA LEU A 25 -3.00 9.68 -31.67
C LEU A 25 -1.66 9.86 -30.95
N VAL A 26 -1.70 10.37 -29.72
CA VAL A 26 -0.57 10.29 -28.79
C VAL A 26 -0.35 8.79 -28.62
N ALA A 27 0.71 8.27 -29.24
CA ALA A 27 1.14 6.91 -28.97
C ALA A 27 1.25 6.77 -27.44
N PRO A 28 0.73 5.70 -26.84
CA PRO A 28 0.98 5.45 -25.42
C PRO A 28 2.49 5.55 -25.19
N PRO A 29 2.95 6.17 -24.09
CA PRO A 29 4.36 6.25 -23.79
C PRO A 29 4.95 4.85 -23.93
N ALA A 30 6.05 4.73 -24.68
CA ALA A 30 6.74 3.47 -24.83
C ALA A 30 6.99 2.91 -23.43
N VAL A 31 6.49 1.71 -23.15
CA VAL A 31 6.80 0.99 -21.92
C VAL A 31 8.32 0.84 -21.94
N ALA A 32 9.02 1.53 -21.03
CA ALA A 32 10.45 1.37 -20.90
C ALA A 32 10.74 -0.12 -20.76
N GLU A 33 11.68 -0.65 -21.56
CA GLU A 33 12.12 -2.03 -21.39
C GLU A 33 12.54 -2.20 -19.93
N ILE A 34 11.97 -3.21 -19.28
CA ILE A 34 12.33 -3.58 -17.91
C ILE A 34 13.81 -3.91 -17.97
N ALA A 35 14.63 -3.15 -17.24
CA ALA A 35 16.05 -3.43 -17.15
C ALA A 35 16.25 -4.90 -16.79
N ASP A 36 17.17 -5.58 -17.48
CA ASP A 36 17.54 -6.95 -17.15
C ASP A 36 17.81 -7.06 -15.65
N ALA A 37 17.34 -8.15 -15.05
CA ALA A 37 17.56 -8.44 -13.64
C ALA A 37 19.07 -8.36 -13.34
N PRO A 38 19.49 -7.60 -12.31
CA PRO A 38 20.88 -7.65 -11.86
C PRO A 38 21.25 -9.10 -11.53
N ALA A 39 22.49 -9.49 -11.85
CA ALA A 39 22.95 -10.86 -11.64
C ALA A 39 22.75 -11.28 -10.17
N GLY A 40 22.15 -12.45 -9.96
CA GLY A 40 21.83 -12.96 -8.61
C GLY A 40 20.48 -12.51 -8.04
N PHE A 41 19.71 -11.70 -8.77
CA PHE A 41 18.34 -11.35 -8.42
C PHE A 41 17.33 -11.98 -9.40
N ASP A 42 16.16 -12.31 -8.88
CA ASP A 42 14.94 -12.45 -9.68
C ASP A 42 14.19 -11.11 -9.69
N VAL A 43 13.52 -10.79 -10.80
CA VAL A 43 12.70 -9.57 -10.90
C VAL A 43 11.24 -9.94 -10.74
N VAL A 44 10.58 -9.29 -9.79
CA VAL A 44 9.13 -9.33 -9.65
C VAL A 44 8.58 -8.01 -10.16
N THR A 45 7.78 -8.08 -11.21
CA THR A 45 7.05 -6.93 -11.75
C THR A 45 5.58 -6.95 -11.38
N ARG A 46 4.99 -5.77 -11.27
CA ARG A 46 3.56 -5.56 -11.01
C ARG A 46 3.05 -4.44 -11.92
N ASP A 47 1.90 -4.69 -12.55
CA ASP A 47 1.17 -3.64 -13.25
C ASP A 47 0.55 -2.68 -12.24
N VAL A 48 1.05 -1.45 -12.23
CA VAL A 48 0.48 -0.38 -11.40
C VAL A 48 -0.83 0.08 -12.01
N GLN A 49 -1.91 -0.03 -11.24
CA GLN A 49 -3.22 0.46 -11.64
C GLN A 49 -3.35 1.94 -11.23
N PRO A 50 -3.78 2.83 -12.15
CA PRO A 50 -4.07 4.21 -11.77
C PRO A 50 -5.27 4.29 -10.82
N HIS A 51 -5.18 5.16 -9.82
CA HIS A 51 -6.20 5.42 -8.84
C HIS A 51 -6.43 6.93 -8.67
N THR A 52 -7.69 7.33 -8.48
CA THR A 52 -8.07 8.71 -8.16
C THR A 52 -8.85 8.72 -6.86
N ALA A 53 -8.30 9.39 -5.85
CA ALA A 53 -8.96 9.69 -4.59
C ALA A 53 -9.72 11.03 -4.72
N ARG A 54 -11.02 11.01 -4.54
CA ARG A 54 -11.91 12.16 -4.59
C ARG A 54 -12.14 12.68 -3.18
N VAL A 55 -11.67 13.89 -2.90
CA VAL A 55 -11.66 14.47 -1.55
C VAL A 55 -12.63 15.64 -1.47
N THR A 56 -13.53 15.56 -0.49
CA THR A 56 -14.34 16.69 -0.02
C THR A 56 -13.76 17.20 1.30
N ILE A 57 -13.51 18.50 1.39
CA ILE A 57 -12.97 19.15 2.60
C ILE A 57 -14.04 20.07 3.21
N ALA A 58 -14.39 19.79 4.46
CA ALA A 58 -15.32 20.57 5.25
C ALA A 58 -14.57 21.37 6.31
N LEU A 59 -14.71 22.69 6.30
CA LEU A 59 -14.21 23.55 7.36
C LEU A 59 -15.29 23.66 8.44
N VAL A 60 -15.02 23.16 9.64
CA VAL A 60 -16.00 23.10 10.75
C VAL A 60 -15.44 23.83 11.95
N ALA A 61 -16.19 24.80 12.47
CA ALA A 61 -15.88 25.48 13.73
C ALA A 61 -16.75 24.90 14.85
N PRO A 62 -16.21 24.02 15.72
CA PRO A 62 -16.89 23.57 16.93
C PRO A 62 -17.25 24.73 17.87
N PRO A 63 -18.27 24.58 18.74
CA PRO A 63 -18.58 25.59 19.74
C PRO A 63 -17.38 25.96 20.61
N GLY A 64 -17.25 27.25 20.92
CA GLY A 64 -16.12 27.77 21.71
C GLY A 64 -14.82 27.96 20.92
N THR A 65 -14.78 27.59 19.64
CA THR A 65 -13.63 27.85 18.75
C THR A 65 -13.89 29.05 17.84
N GLN A 66 -12.83 29.54 17.19
CA GLN A 66 -12.92 30.50 16.09
C GLN A 66 -12.05 30.01 14.93
N PRO A 67 -12.49 30.20 13.68
CA PRO A 67 -11.63 30.03 12.52
C PRO A 67 -10.27 30.72 12.70
N ASN A 68 -9.18 29.97 12.54
CA ASN A 68 -7.81 30.50 12.66
C ASN A 68 -6.90 30.17 11.47
N PHE A 69 -7.50 29.73 10.37
CA PHE A 69 -6.92 29.67 9.04
C PHE A 69 -8.02 29.94 8.00
N SER A 70 -7.61 30.33 6.81
CA SER A 70 -8.52 30.65 5.72
C SER A 70 -8.87 29.41 4.89
N ARG A 71 -9.92 29.53 4.07
CA ARG A 71 -10.25 28.52 3.06
C ARG A 71 -9.11 28.34 2.05
N ASP A 72 -8.39 29.40 1.72
CA ASP A 72 -7.27 29.35 0.79
C ASP A 72 -6.09 28.58 1.38
N ASP A 73 -5.83 28.69 2.69
CA ASP A 73 -4.82 27.88 3.38
C ASP A 73 -5.16 26.39 3.29
N ALA A 74 -6.42 26.02 3.50
CA ALA A 74 -6.90 24.64 3.37
C ALA A 74 -6.77 24.09 1.94
N VAL A 75 -7.07 24.91 0.93
CA VAL A 75 -6.88 24.56 -0.48
C VAL A 75 -5.40 24.37 -0.79
N ALA A 76 -4.53 25.27 -0.31
CA ALA A 76 -3.09 25.20 -0.53
C ALA A 76 -2.48 23.93 0.08
N SER A 77 -2.84 23.60 1.33
CA SER A 77 -2.34 22.40 2.01
C SER A 77 -2.84 21.11 1.36
N ALA A 78 -4.11 21.09 0.94
CA ALA A 78 -4.69 19.96 0.23
C ALA A 78 -4.02 19.72 -1.14
N ASN A 79 -3.75 20.79 -1.88
CA ASN A 79 -3.03 20.69 -3.16
C ASN A 79 -1.58 20.21 -2.97
N ALA A 80 -0.88 20.68 -1.93
CA ALA A 80 0.46 20.21 -1.60
C ALA A 80 0.49 18.71 -1.25
N ALA A 81 -0.47 18.24 -0.44
CA ALA A 81 -0.62 16.82 -0.12
C ALA A 81 -0.96 15.97 -1.36
N ALA A 82 -1.87 16.47 -2.21
CA ALA A 82 -2.24 15.84 -3.47
C ALA A 82 -1.04 15.72 -4.43
N GLU A 83 -0.25 16.79 -4.54
CA GLU A 83 0.94 16.83 -5.38
C GLU A 83 2.03 15.87 -4.85
N PHE A 84 2.23 15.80 -3.53
CA PHE A 84 3.12 14.83 -2.91
C PHE A 84 2.76 13.39 -3.28
N LEU A 85 1.50 12.99 -3.07
CA LEU A 85 1.03 11.64 -3.37
C LEU A 85 1.17 11.29 -4.86
N SER A 86 0.90 12.26 -5.73
CA SER A 86 1.10 12.12 -7.18
C SER A 86 2.58 11.94 -7.54
N ARG A 87 3.47 12.76 -6.98
CA ARG A 87 4.93 12.67 -7.22
C ARG A 87 5.55 11.40 -6.64
N GLU A 88 5.05 10.87 -5.54
CA GLU A 88 5.55 9.62 -4.96
C GLU A 88 5.19 8.39 -5.79
N THR A 89 4.10 8.47 -6.56
CA THR A 89 3.55 7.35 -7.33
C THR A 89 3.68 7.54 -8.84
N ASP A 90 4.45 8.54 -9.28
CA ASP A 90 4.59 8.94 -10.69
C ASP A 90 3.24 9.15 -11.41
N GLY A 91 2.30 9.77 -10.70
CA GLY A 91 0.95 10.07 -11.15
C GLY A 91 0.00 8.87 -11.16
N ALA A 92 0.41 7.70 -10.67
CA ALA A 92 -0.48 6.56 -10.56
C ALA A 92 -1.54 6.76 -9.47
N LEU A 93 -1.24 7.47 -8.39
CA LEU A 93 -2.23 7.95 -7.43
C LEU A 93 -2.45 9.44 -7.62
N THR A 94 -3.67 9.81 -7.95
CA THR A 94 -4.09 11.21 -8.07
C THR A 94 -5.10 11.55 -6.99
N VAL A 95 -5.09 12.79 -6.51
CA VAL A 95 -6.10 13.31 -5.59
C VAL A 95 -6.84 14.44 -6.28
N GLU A 96 -8.16 14.29 -6.40
CA GLU A 96 -9.09 15.28 -6.94
C GLU A 96 -9.81 15.96 -5.77
N ILE A 97 -9.50 17.24 -5.52
CA ILE A 97 -10.23 18.04 -4.52
C ILE A 97 -11.56 18.48 -5.15
N GLU A 98 -12.64 17.75 -4.85
CA GLU A 98 -13.97 17.99 -5.43
C GLU A 98 -14.61 19.27 -4.86
N GLN A 99 -14.40 19.51 -3.56
CA GLN A 99 -15.00 20.63 -2.86
C GLN A 99 -14.17 21.00 -1.63
N VAL A 100 -14.06 22.31 -1.38
CA VAL A 100 -13.66 22.88 -0.09
C VAL A 100 -14.73 23.89 0.33
N THR A 101 -15.35 23.69 1.49
CA THR A 101 -16.44 24.56 1.98
C THR A 101 -15.91 25.88 2.55
N ASP A 102 -16.79 26.85 2.75
CA ASP A 102 -16.58 27.88 3.76
C ASP A 102 -16.76 27.28 5.18
N TRP A 103 -16.39 28.05 6.20
CA TRP A 103 -16.56 27.65 7.60
C TRP A 103 -18.03 27.41 7.96
N MET A 104 -18.31 26.21 8.44
CA MET A 104 -19.60 25.83 9.00
C MET A 104 -19.56 25.92 10.53
N ALA A 105 -20.48 26.67 11.11
CA ALA A 105 -20.69 26.66 12.56
C ALA A 105 -21.50 25.41 12.94
N ALA A 106 -20.92 24.53 13.75
CA ALA A 106 -21.60 23.34 14.20
C ALA A 106 -22.54 23.67 15.39
N PRO A 107 -23.82 23.23 15.36
CA PRO A 107 -24.77 23.55 16.43
C PRO A 107 -24.64 22.64 17.66
N ASN A 108 -23.90 21.54 17.55
CA ASN A 108 -23.77 20.52 18.59
C ASN A 108 -22.76 20.96 19.65
N ASP A 109 -23.17 20.98 20.92
CA ASP A 109 -22.26 21.15 22.06
C ASP A 109 -21.47 19.85 22.27
N ALA A 110 -20.29 19.78 21.67
CA ALA A 110 -19.37 18.66 21.79
C ALA A 110 -17.91 19.17 21.87
N PRO A 111 -17.01 18.45 22.55
CA PRO A 111 -15.58 18.72 22.52
C PRO A 111 -15.01 18.68 21.10
N CYS A 112 -14.06 19.58 20.79
CA CYS A 112 -13.41 19.59 19.48
C CYS A 112 -12.71 18.25 19.15
N SER A 113 -12.24 17.51 20.15
CA SER A 113 -11.61 16.19 19.99
C SER A 113 -12.56 15.04 19.62
N TRP A 114 -13.88 15.27 19.58
CA TRP A 114 -14.85 14.23 19.19
C TRP A 114 -14.98 14.16 17.66
N GLU A 115 -13.96 13.61 17.02
CA GLU A 115 -13.80 13.51 15.56
C GLU A 115 -15.07 13.05 14.83
N SER A 116 -15.72 11.99 15.32
CA SER A 116 -16.87 11.39 14.65
C SER A 116 -18.07 12.32 14.62
N VAL A 117 -18.25 13.16 15.64
CA VAL A 117 -19.35 14.13 15.69
C VAL A 117 -19.20 15.17 14.59
N TRP A 118 -17.99 15.65 14.35
CA TRP A 118 -17.73 16.66 13.31
C TRP A 118 -17.75 16.07 11.91
N GLN A 119 -17.24 14.85 11.76
CA GLN A 119 -17.34 14.07 10.52
C GLN A 119 -18.79 13.77 10.15
N ASP A 120 -19.62 13.32 11.09
CA ASP A 120 -21.04 13.04 10.85
C ASP A 120 -21.82 14.32 10.55
N PHE A 121 -21.54 15.41 11.27
CA PHE A 121 -22.11 16.73 10.99
C PHE A 121 -21.78 17.19 9.57
N ALA A 122 -20.50 17.20 9.19
CA ALA A 122 -20.08 17.61 7.86
C ALA A 122 -20.68 16.73 6.76
N ALA A 123 -20.69 15.41 6.96
CA ALA A 123 -21.28 14.47 6.01
C ALA A 123 -22.76 14.77 5.77
N GLN A 124 -23.52 15.01 6.85
CA GLN A 124 -24.94 15.35 6.77
C GLN A 124 -25.17 16.70 6.06
N GLN A 125 -24.41 17.73 6.41
CA GLN A 125 -24.57 19.07 5.81
C GLN A 125 -24.27 19.07 4.31
N LEU A 126 -23.30 18.27 3.88
CA LEU A 126 -22.86 18.21 2.49
C LEU A 126 -23.58 17.15 1.66
N GLY A 127 -24.41 16.31 2.28
CA GLY A 127 -24.95 15.11 1.62
C GLY A 127 -23.85 14.17 1.13
N TRP A 128 -22.71 14.15 1.84
CA TRP A 128 -21.60 13.28 1.48
C TRP A 128 -21.92 11.84 1.87
N GLU A 129 -21.63 10.91 0.96
CA GLU A 129 -21.82 9.48 1.17
C GLU A 129 -20.50 8.75 1.00
N ARG A 130 -20.20 7.86 1.95
CA ARG A 130 -19.03 6.97 1.87
C ARG A 130 -19.11 6.13 0.59
N GLY A 131 -17.98 5.92 -0.05
CA GLY A 131 -17.85 5.03 -1.20
C GLY A 131 -16.39 4.86 -1.59
N ASN A 132 -16.13 3.92 -2.51
CA ASN A 132 -14.77 3.65 -2.98
C ASN A 132 -14.15 4.92 -3.57
N GLY A 133 -12.92 5.21 -3.15
CA GLY A 133 -12.14 6.38 -3.56
C GLY A 133 -12.75 7.72 -3.12
N ARG A 134 -13.76 7.73 -2.24
CA ARG A 134 -14.37 8.97 -1.72
C ARG A 134 -13.89 9.24 -0.30
N HIS A 135 -13.41 10.45 -0.09
CA HIS A 135 -12.80 10.86 1.17
C HIS A 135 -13.49 12.12 1.69
N LEU A 136 -13.78 12.16 2.99
CA LEU A 136 -14.25 13.35 3.69
C LEU A 136 -13.17 13.79 4.68
N THR A 137 -12.59 14.97 4.47
CA THR A 137 -11.70 15.61 5.43
C THR A 137 -12.47 16.69 6.17
N VAL A 138 -12.56 16.59 7.48
CA VAL A 138 -13.05 17.66 8.34
C VAL A 138 -11.86 18.39 8.93
N MET A 139 -11.71 19.66 8.57
CA MET A 139 -10.72 20.54 9.17
C MET A 139 -11.34 21.40 10.25
N VAL A 140 -10.70 21.46 11.41
CA VAL A 140 -11.09 22.29 12.56
C VAL A 140 -9.97 23.27 12.92
N PRO A 141 -10.24 24.34 13.70
CA PRO A 141 -9.18 25.23 14.17
C PRO A 141 -8.08 24.46 14.89
N TYR A 142 -6.82 24.90 14.78
CA TYR A 142 -5.72 24.31 15.55
C TYR A 142 -5.55 25.01 16.91
N GLY A 143 -5.05 24.29 17.92
CA GLY A 143 -4.87 24.84 19.28
C GLY A 143 -6.13 24.77 20.15
N ASP A 144 -5.98 25.07 21.44
CA ASP A 144 -7.03 24.91 22.46
C ASP A 144 -8.36 25.58 22.07
N PRO A 145 -9.52 24.89 22.16
CA PRO A 145 -9.77 23.55 22.70
C PRO A 145 -9.60 22.37 21.72
N CYS A 146 -9.15 22.62 20.51
CA CYS A 146 -8.90 21.57 19.53
C CYS A 146 -7.58 20.84 19.78
N PRO A 147 -7.53 19.51 19.55
CA PRO A 147 -6.32 18.75 19.78
C PRO A 147 -5.21 19.15 18.80
N GLY A 148 -3.96 18.83 19.17
CA GLY A 148 -2.79 18.94 18.30
C GLY A 148 -2.50 17.67 17.50
N TRP A 149 -3.47 16.77 17.34
CA TRP A 149 -3.35 15.50 16.62
C TRP A 149 -4.47 15.38 15.59
N ALA A 150 -4.22 14.61 14.54
CA ALA A 150 -5.19 14.30 13.49
C ALA A 150 -5.53 12.80 13.50
N ASN A 151 -6.55 12.42 12.75
CA ASN A 151 -6.97 11.03 12.62
C ASN A 151 -7.58 10.75 11.25
N GLY A 152 -7.11 9.69 10.60
CA GLY A 152 -7.66 9.10 9.40
C GLY A 152 -8.19 7.71 9.68
N GLU A 153 -9.39 7.42 9.20
CA GLU A 153 -9.88 6.04 9.21
C GLU A 153 -8.98 5.13 8.37
N GLN A 154 -8.66 3.96 8.92
CA GLN A 154 -7.84 2.96 8.23
C GLN A 154 -8.66 2.23 7.15
N GLY A 155 -8.37 2.51 5.88
CA GLY A 155 -8.90 1.78 4.74
C GLY A 155 -8.28 0.39 4.57
N TRP A 156 -8.94 -0.49 3.83
CA TRP A 156 -8.45 -1.86 3.54
C TRP A 156 -7.71 -1.97 2.19
N SER A 157 -7.89 -0.97 1.33
CA SER A 157 -7.29 -0.85 0.00
C SER A 157 -7.05 0.62 -0.35
N VAL A 158 -6.30 0.87 -1.42
CA VAL A 158 -6.05 2.23 -1.96
C VAL A 158 -7.34 2.92 -2.39
N ASP A 159 -8.39 2.17 -2.73
CA ASP A 159 -9.69 2.69 -3.16
C ASP A 159 -10.78 2.60 -2.08
N ALA A 160 -10.45 2.31 -0.82
CA ALA A 160 -11.47 2.12 0.22
C ALA A 160 -12.29 3.40 0.50
N GLY A 161 -11.69 4.58 0.29
CA GLY A 161 -12.24 5.84 0.80
C GLY A 161 -12.10 5.94 2.32
N GLY A 162 -12.61 7.02 2.90
CA GLY A 162 -12.55 7.17 4.36
C GLY A 162 -12.90 8.57 4.85
N ARG A 163 -12.73 8.77 6.16
CA ARG A 163 -12.88 10.06 6.81
C ARG A 163 -11.58 10.45 7.49
N THR A 164 -11.31 11.74 7.51
CA THR A 164 -10.15 12.35 8.16
C THR A 164 -10.63 13.51 9.03
N PHE A 165 -10.10 13.60 10.24
CA PHE A 165 -10.23 14.74 11.13
C PHE A 165 -8.85 15.41 11.27
N GLN A 166 -8.79 16.71 10.99
CA GLN A 166 -7.54 17.45 10.84
C GLN A 166 -7.63 18.83 11.53
N PRO A 167 -6.89 19.06 12.62
CA PRO A 167 -6.68 20.42 13.12
C PRO A 167 -5.71 21.18 12.21
N GLY A 168 -6.14 22.34 11.71
CA GLY A 168 -5.32 23.24 10.89
C GLY A 168 -4.98 22.72 9.47
N PRO A 169 -4.42 23.57 8.60
CA PRO A 169 -4.14 23.24 7.21
C PRO A 169 -2.70 22.71 7.01
N ASP A 170 -2.32 21.63 7.71
CA ASP A 170 -0.98 21.06 7.57
C ASP A 170 -0.91 20.01 6.46
N ALA A 171 -0.08 20.24 5.44
CA ALA A 171 0.01 19.38 4.27
C ALA A 171 0.61 17.99 4.57
N SER A 172 1.59 17.90 5.47
CA SER A 172 2.21 16.63 5.85
C SER A 172 1.24 15.74 6.60
N THR A 173 0.52 16.32 7.56
CA THR A 173 -0.52 15.63 8.32
C THR A 173 -1.67 15.20 7.41
N LEU A 174 -2.10 16.04 6.46
CA LEU A 174 -3.11 15.62 5.47
C LEU A 174 -2.66 14.44 4.61
N ALA A 175 -1.44 14.46 4.10
CA ALA A 175 -0.89 13.35 3.33
C ALA A 175 -0.82 12.06 4.16
N HIS A 176 -0.45 12.18 5.44
CA HIS A 176 -0.45 11.08 6.40
C HIS A 176 -1.85 10.48 6.59
N GLU A 177 -2.84 11.30 6.95
CA GLU A 177 -4.19 10.82 7.23
C GLU A 177 -4.90 10.29 5.98
N TRP A 178 -4.65 10.88 4.81
CA TRP A 178 -5.13 10.31 3.55
C TRP A 178 -4.46 8.96 3.26
N GLY A 179 -3.19 8.80 3.64
CA GLY A 179 -2.49 7.52 3.63
C GLY A 179 -3.26 6.42 4.37
N HIS A 180 -3.78 6.71 5.57
CA HIS A 180 -4.62 5.77 6.31
C HIS A 180 -5.89 5.38 5.55
N ASN A 181 -6.61 6.35 4.99
CA ASN A 181 -7.79 6.07 4.16
C ASN A 181 -7.45 5.17 2.95
N MET A 182 -6.21 5.22 2.47
CA MET A 182 -5.67 4.43 1.37
C MET A 182 -4.89 3.18 1.82
N SER A 183 -5.12 2.74 3.06
CA SER A 183 -4.62 1.50 3.62
C SER A 183 -3.18 1.46 4.11
N GLN A 184 -2.56 2.63 4.30
CA GLN A 184 -1.25 2.71 4.95
C GLN A 184 -1.39 2.56 6.47
N ALA A 185 -0.50 1.79 7.08
CA ALA A 185 -0.30 1.79 8.53
C ALA A 185 0.74 2.85 8.91
N HIS A 186 0.89 3.13 10.20
CA HIS A 186 2.07 3.86 10.66
C HIS A 186 3.36 3.12 10.26
N ALA A 187 4.42 3.89 10.05
CA ALA A 187 5.76 3.37 9.88
C ALA A 187 6.45 3.31 11.25
N PHE A 188 6.77 2.10 11.68
CA PHE A 188 7.33 1.81 13.00
C PHE A 188 8.85 1.85 12.98
N SER A 189 9.49 1.93 14.15
CA SER A 189 10.87 1.52 14.32
C SER A 189 11.01 0.49 15.43
N THR A 190 12.07 -0.32 15.37
CA THR A 190 12.43 -1.26 16.42
C THR A 190 13.92 -1.22 16.68
N ALA A 191 14.29 -0.98 17.94
CA ALA A 191 15.67 -0.97 18.42
C ALA A 191 15.88 -2.11 19.41
N CYS A 192 16.82 -3.02 19.15
CA CYS A 192 17.19 -4.07 20.09
C CYS A 192 18.56 -3.76 20.73
N ALA A 193 18.79 -4.28 21.92
CA ALA A 193 19.98 -3.95 22.70
C ALA A 193 21.30 -4.29 21.98
N ASP A 194 21.39 -5.48 21.37
CA ASP A 194 22.65 -6.03 20.87
C ASP A 194 22.62 -6.46 19.39
N THR A 195 21.46 -6.42 18.73
CA THR A 195 21.29 -6.92 17.36
C THR A 195 20.43 -5.98 16.51
N TRP A 196 20.77 -5.83 15.23
CA TRP A 196 19.97 -5.02 14.30
C TRP A 196 18.55 -5.57 14.11
N ASP A 197 18.40 -6.88 14.19
CA ASP A 197 17.15 -7.58 13.90
C ASP A 197 16.77 -8.51 15.05
N PHE A 198 15.52 -8.98 15.03
CA PHE A 198 14.91 -9.78 16.07
C PHE A 198 14.10 -10.95 15.48
N ARG A 199 13.52 -11.80 16.33
CA ARG A 199 12.48 -12.74 15.91
C ARG A 199 11.23 -12.47 16.72
N ALA A 200 10.08 -12.42 16.07
CA ALA A 200 8.84 -12.17 16.77
C ALA A 200 8.53 -13.31 17.74
N VAL A 201 8.06 -12.98 18.94
CA VAL A 201 7.60 -13.95 19.94
C VAL A 201 6.10 -13.77 20.10
N ASP A 202 5.34 -14.82 19.76
CA ASP A 202 3.86 -14.80 19.80
C ASP A 202 3.22 -13.63 19.02
N GLY A 203 3.80 -13.29 17.87
CA GLY A 203 3.33 -12.20 17.01
C GLY A 203 3.60 -10.81 17.59
N ARG A 204 4.62 -10.66 18.43
CA ARG A 204 5.00 -9.38 19.05
C ARG A 204 6.50 -9.15 18.95
N THR A 205 6.88 -7.88 19.08
CA THR A 205 8.28 -7.52 19.28
C THR A 205 8.77 -8.08 20.64
N PRO A 206 9.97 -8.70 20.71
CA PRO A 206 10.54 -9.20 21.95
C PRO A 206 10.70 -8.11 23.01
N ALA A 207 10.65 -8.51 24.30
CA ALA A 207 10.72 -7.57 25.42
C ALA A 207 12.08 -6.87 25.58
N ASP A 208 13.13 -7.37 24.95
CA ASP A 208 14.48 -6.80 24.88
C ASP A 208 14.68 -5.87 23.68
N CYS A 209 13.62 -5.62 22.90
CA CYS A 209 13.58 -4.63 21.84
C CYS A 209 12.52 -3.56 22.17
N ASP A 210 12.83 -2.31 21.87
CA ASP A 210 11.89 -1.19 21.96
C ASP A 210 11.24 -0.96 20.60
N ARG A 211 9.90 -0.95 20.57
CA ARG A 211 9.10 -0.74 19.36
C ARG A 211 8.40 0.60 19.48
N GLN A 212 8.67 1.49 18.53
CA GLN A 212 8.08 2.82 18.51
C GLN A 212 7.11 2.99 17.34
N GLU A 213 5.85 3.28 17.68
CA GLU A 213 4.87 3.79 16.72
C GLU A 213 5.29 5.17 16.23
N TYR A 214 5.20 5.39 14.91
CA TYR A 214 5.81 6.53 14.21
C TYR A 214 7.34 6.58 14.28
N GLY A 215 7.99 5.50 14.69
CA GLY A 215 9.44 5.47 14.88
C GLY A 215 10.22 5.79 13.60
N ASN A 216 9.76 5.37 12.42
CA ASN A 216 10.47 5.65 11.17
C ASN A 216 10.33 7.13 10.76
N ARG A 217 11.30 7.97 11.10
CA ARG A 217 11.24 9.42 10.87
C ARG A 217 11.49 9.82 9.41
N LEU A 218 11.74 8.85 8.52
CA LEU A 218 12.01 9.06 7.10
C LEU A 218 10.87 8.59 6.19
N ASP A 219 9.76 8.14 6.76
CA ASP A 219 8.53 7.80 6.05
C ASP A 219 7.43 8.81 6.41
N ASN A 220 6.61 9.21 5.43
CA ASN A 220 5.48 10.11 5.69
C ASN A 220 4.47 9.49 6.66
N MET A 221 4.41 8.16 6.76
CA MET A 221 3.60 7.44 7.73
C MET A 221 4.27 7.31 9.10
N GLY A 222 5.44 7.90 9.32
CA GLY A 222 6.12 7.96 10.61
C GLY A 222 6.26 9.39 11.15
N GLY A 223 7.21 9.59 12.07
CA GLY A 223 7.41 10.85 12.81
C GLY A 223 8.33 11.85 12.10
N SER A 224 8.17 12.04 10.79
CA SER A 224 9.01 12.93 9.99
C SER A 224 8.68 14.42 10.19
N TRP A 225 7.42 14.72 10.54
CA TRP A 225 6.85 16.08 10.65
C TRP A 225 7.03 16.92 9.39
N THR A 226 7.19 16.27 8.23
CA THR A 226 7.31 16.90 6.92
C THR A 226 6.97 15.89 5.82
N LEU A 227 6.84 16.35 4.58
CA LEU A 227 6.67 15.47 3.43
C LEU A 227 7.99 14.75 3.14
N THR A 228 8.03 13.45 3.41
CA THR A 228 9.16 12.56 3.13
C THR A 228 8.72 11.41 2.23
N PRO A 229 9.58 10.88 1.34
CA PRO A 229 9.21 9.77 0.48
C PRO A 229 8.66 8.56 1.26
N PHE A 230 7.64 7.90 0.72
CA PHE A 230 7.18 6.61 1.24
C PHE A 230 8.31 5.59 1.14
N SER A 231 8.40 4.70 2.12
CA SER A 231 9.23 3.50 2.00
C SER A 231 8.67 2.54 0.94
N SER A 232 9.51 1.64 0.45
CA SER A 232 9.07 0.61 -0.49
C SER A 232 7.95 -0.30 0.02
N PRO A 233 7.89 -0.76 1.29
CA PRO A 233 6.72 -1.48 1.78
C PRO A 233 5.43 -0.66 1.72
N SER A 234 5.48 0.64 2.03
CA SER A 234 4.34 1.55 1.92
C SER A 234 3.81 1.63 0.48
N LEU A 235 4.71 1.80 -0.50
CA LEU A 235 4.33 1.79 -1.93
C LEU A 235 3.86 0.41 -2.42
N ASP A 236 4.46 -0.68 -1.96
CA ASP A 236 4.00 -2.03 -2.30
C ASP A 236 2.58 -2.27 -1.76
N ARG A 237 2.27 -1.76 -0.57
CA ARG A 237 0.94 -1.83 0.05
C ARG A 237 -0.12 -1.03 -0.72
N LEU A 238 0.26 0.12 -1.30
CA LEU A 238 -0.61 0.91 -2.19
C LEU A 238 -0.82 0.25 -3.55
N GLY A 239 -0.02 -0.75 -3.93
CA GLY A 239 -0.03 -1.26 -5.29
C GLY A 239 0.81 -0.45 -6.27
N MET A 240 1.64 0.48 -5.78
CA MET A 240 2.31 1.50 -6.59
C MET A 240 3.79 1.21 -6.86
N LEU A 241 4.34 0.14 -6.28
CA LEU A 241 5.72 -0.29 -6.52
C LEU A 241 5.76 -1.30 -7.70
N PRO A 242 6.24 -0.89 -8.90
CA PRO A 242 6.17 -1.72 -10.10
C PRO A 242 7.22 -2.82 -10.13
N THR A 243 8.39 -2.61 -9.52
CA THR A 243 9.55 -3.50 -9.66
C THR A 243 10.18 -3.80 -8.32
N ARG A 244 10.42 -5.09 -8.06
CA ARG A 244 11.20 -5.57 -6.92
C ARG A 244 12.29 -6.53 -7.37
N PHE A 245 13.47 -6.40 -6.78
CA PHE A 245 14.58 -7.32 -6.92
C PHE A 245 14.59 -8.29 -5.74
N VAL A 246 14.47 -9.58 -6.03
CA VAL A 246 14.46 -10.65 -5.02
C VAL A 246 15.80 -11.38 -5.07
N PRO A 247 16.67 -11.24 -4.05
CA PRO A 247 17.96 -11.92 -4.03
C PRO A 247 17.77 -13.43 -4.00
N ARG A 248 18.49 -14.15 -4.87
CA ARG A 248 18.46 -15.62 -4.89
C ARG A 248 19.14 -16.19 -3.65
N CYS A 249 18.67 -17.35 -3.23
CA CYS A 249 19.29 -18.10 -2.14
C CYS A 249 20.70 -18.55 -2.50
N ASP A 250 21.56 -18.59 -1.49
CA ASP A 250 22.94 -19.08 -1.51
C ASP A 250 23.80 -18.37 -2.56
N ALA A 251 23.50 -17.08 -2.77
CA ALA A 251 24.19 -16.19 -3.69
C ALA A 251 24.52 -14.86 -3.01
N THR A 252 25.65 -14.30 -3.41
CA THR A 252 25.94 -12.88 -3.24
C THR A 252 25.48 -12.16 -4.50
N ALA A 253 24.67 -11.13 -4.34
CA ALA A 253 24.14 -10.35 -5.45
C ALA A 253 24.28 -8.87 -5.15
N THR A 254 24.62 -8.07 -6.17
CA THR A 254 24.73 -6.62 -6.06
C THR A 254 23.80 -5.97 -7.08
N ALA A 255 23.03 -4.97 -6.65
CA ALA A 255 22.17 -4.18 -7.51
C ALA A 255 22.36 -2.69 -7.22
N THR A 256 22.45 -1.89 -8.28
CA THR A 256 22.37 -0.44 -8.17
C THR A 256 20.92 -0.02 -7.99
N VAL A 257 20.57 0.55 -6.85
CA VAL A 257 19.23 1.04 -6.55
C VAL A 257 19.21 2.56 -6.53
N ALA A 258 18.12 3.15 -7.00
CA ALA A 258 17.88 4.57 -6.84
C ALA A 258 17.38 4.87 -5.42
N SER A 259 17.59 6.10 -4.98
CA SER A 259 17.02 6.64 -3.76
C SER A 259 15.51 6.53 -3.83
N VAL A 260 14.89 6.31 -2.69
CA VAL A 260 13.43 6.43 -2.54
C VAL A 260 12.88 7.76 -3.06
N ALA A 261 13.69 8.81 -3.20
CA ALA A 261 13.25 10.07 -3.78
C ALA A 261 13.01 10.01 -5.30
N ALA A 262 13.49 8.99 -6.01
CA ALA A 262 13.46 8.91 -7.48
C ALA A 262 12.05 8.75 -8.09
N GLY A 263 11.00 8.56 -7.29
CA GLY A 263 9.66 8.19 -7.78
C GLY A 263 9.46 6.68 -7.76
N ALA A 264 8.24 6.20 -7.97
CA ALA A 264 7.90 4.78 -7.82
C ALA A 264 8.43 3.88 -8.95
N ARG A 265 8.44 4.37 -10.20
CA ARG A 265 8.87 3.65 -11.41
C ARG A 265 10.37 3.51 -11.50
N ASP A 266 11.09 4.54 -11.04
CA ASP A 266 12.54 4.59 -11.14
C ASP A 266 13.24 4.00 -9.90
N ARG A 267 12.49 3.74 -8.81
CA ARG A 267 13.00 3.02 -7.64
C ARG A 267 12.86 1.51 -7.83
N GLY A 268 13.99 0.82 -7.88
CA GLY A 268 14.04 -0.64 -7.71
C GLY A 268 14.18 -0.98 -6.24
N ALA A 269 13.19 -1.67 -5.66
CA ALA A 269 13.25 -2.08 -4.26
C ALA A 269 13.83 -3.50 -4.12
N ILE A 270 14.79 -3.70 -3.23
CA ILE A 270 15.24 -5.04 -2.89
C ILE A 270 14.35 -5.59 -1.78
N SER A 271 13.81 -6.80 -1.96
CA SER A 271 12.95 -7.42 -0.93
C SER A 271 12.95 -8.94 -1.00
N TRP A 272 12.77 -9.62 0.13
CA TRP A 272 12.66 -11.08 0.19
C TRP A 272 11.89 -11.53 1.43
N GLU A 273 11.27 -12.70 1.35
CA GLU A 273 10.71 -13.38 2.52
C GLU A 273 11.84 -13.98 3.37
N SER A 274 11.72 -13.84 4.68
CA SER A 274 12.60 -14.46 5.68
C SER A 274 12.60 -15.97 5.50
N SER A 275 13.78 -16.58 5.49
CA SER A 275 13.93 -18.03 5.39
C SER A 275 13.59 -18.77 6.70
N VAL A 276 13.49 -18.04 7.81
CA VAL A 276 13.29 -18.58 9.16
C VAL A 276 12.00 -18.12 9.84
N GLU A 277 11.35 -17.06 9.34
CA GLU A 277 10.09 -16.53 9.85
C GLU A 277 9.08 -16.33 8.70
N PRO A 278 8.26 -17.34 8.36
CA PRO A 278 7.29 -17.23 7.29
C PRO A 278 6.33 -16.04 7.50
N GLY A 279 6.14 -15.23 6.45
CA GLY A 279 5.28 -14.03 6.49
C GLY A 279 6.02 -12.75 6.91
N VAL A 280 7.27 -12.85 7.34
CA VAL A 280 8.16 -11.71 7.49
C VAL A 280 8.86 -11.44 6.17
N ARG A 281 8.68 -10.25 5.63
CA ARG A 281 9.41 -9.76 4.45
C ARG A 281 10.38 -8.67 4.87
N TYR A 282 11.60 -8.74 4.37
CA TYR A 282 12.59 -7.68 4.46
C TYR A 282 12.55 -6.79 3.22
N TRP A 283 12.91 -5.52 3.41
CA TRP A 283 13.04 -4.49 2.39
C TRP A 283 14.33 -3.71 2.64
N VAL A 284 14.98 -3.28 1.57
CA VAL A 284 16.16 -2.42 1.62
C VAL A 284 15.91 -1.18 0.77
N ASP A 285 15.88 -0.03 1.43
CA ASP A 285 15.66 1.27 0.82
C ASP A 285 16.92 2.12 0.92
N TYR A 286 17.42 2.62 -0.22
CA TYR A 286 18.45 3.66 -0.20
C TYR A 286 17.81 5.02 0.08
N ARG A 287 18.27 5.68 1.15
CA ARG A 287 17.90 7.04 1.52
C ARG A 287 19.07 7.95 1.19
N ASP A 288 18.89 8.79 0.19
CA ASP A 288 19.80 9.92 0.00
C ASP A 288 19.58 10.97 1.10
N GLY A 289 20.65 11.58 1.61
CA GLY A 289 20.58 12.54 2.73
C GLY A 289 19.74 13.78 2.43
N ASP A 290 19.58 14.11 1.14
CA ASP A 290 18.77 15.22 0.66
C ASP A 290 17.38 14.79 0.13
N ALA A 291 16.96 13.54 0.37
CA ALA A 291 15.71 13.00 -0.17
C ALA A 291 14.46 13.84 0.19
N SER A 292 14.42 14.44 1.37
CA SER A 292 13.33 15.32 1.81
C SER A 292 13.32 16.68 1.10
N ALA A 293 14.47 17.13 0.56
CA ALA A 293 14.55 18.40 -0.17
C ALA A 293 13.67 18.39 -1.44
N LYS A 294 13.36 17.21 -1.98
CA LYS A 294 12.39 17.01 -3.07
C LYS A 294 11.04 17.67 -2.79
N TYR A 295 10.61 17.71 -1.52
CA TYR A 295 9.29 18.18 -1.11
C TYR A 295 9.29 19.48 -0.31
N ALA A 296 10.47 20.05 -0.04
CA ALA A 296 10.58 21.35 0.62
C ALA A 296 9.76 22.48 -0.05
N PRO A 297 9.59 22.53 -1.39
CA PRO A 297 8.71 23.52 -2.02
C PRO A 297 7.21 23.34 -1.75
N LEU A 298 6.78 22.13 -1.37
CA LEU A 298 5.36 21.82 -1.10
C LEU A 298 4.99 22.09 0.36
N HIS A 299 5.92 21.84 1.28
CA HIS A 299 5.69 21.99 2.70
C HIS A 299 7.00 22.24 3.44
N VAL A 300 6.99 23.22 4.34
CA VAL A 300 8.11 23.55 5.21
C VAL A 300 7.66 23.40 6.65
N SER A 301 8.41 22.64 7.43
CA SER A 301 8.16 22.42 8.84
C SER A 301 9.39 22.77 9.66
N GLY A 302 9.19 23.50 10.77
CA GLY A 302 10.24 23.77 11.75
C GLY A 302 10.65 22.56 12.58
N TRP A 303 9.91 21.45 12.46
CA TRP A 303 10.13 20.19 13.16
C TRP A 303 10.60 19.07 12.23
N ALA A 304 10.82 19.40 10.94
CA ALA A 304 11.23 18.46 9.93
C ALA A 304 12.50 17.69 10.35
N PHE A 305 12.43 16.37 10.32
CA PHE A 305 13.62 15.54 10.42
C PHE A 305 14.34 15.48 9.07
N THR A 306 15.56 16.02 9.02
CA THR A 306 16.42 15.95 7.83
C THR A 306 17.68 15.17 8.16
N PRO A 307 17.78 13.92 7.70
CA PRO A 307 18.92 13.10 7.98
C PRO A 307 20.06 13.49 7.04
N GLY A 308 20.65 14.69 6.99
CA GLY A 308 21.73 15.08 6.05
C GLY A 308 22.99 14.17 5.84
N SER A 309 22.91 12.85 5.99
CA SER A 309 23.78 11.78 5.51
C SER A 309 22.95 10.69 4.81
N SER A 310 23.46 10.15 3.71
CA SER A 310 22.84 9.03 3.00
C SER A 310 23.08 7.69 3.70
N GLY A 311 22.17 6.73 3.54
CA GLY A 311 22.25 5.41 4.16
C GLY A 311 21.21 4.42 3.64
N LEU A 312 21.28 3.17 4.09
CA LEU A 312 20.19 2.22 3.87
C LEU A 312 19.24 2.19 5.06
N GLN A 313 17.94 2.17 4.80
CA GLN A 313 16.98 1.64 5.76
C GLN A 313 16.79 0.16 5.50
N ILE A 314 16.89 -0.65 6.55
CA ILE A 314 16.43 -2.04 6.54
C ILE A 314 15.06 -2.05 7.19
N LEU A 315 14.03 -2.43 6.43
CA LEU A 315 12.67 -2.55 6.94
C LEU A 315 12.21 -4.00 6.94
N ARG A 316 11.30 -4.35 7.84
CA ARG A 316 10.64 -5.65 7.85
C ARG A 316 9.15 -5.54 8.14
N THR A 317 8.38 -6.58 7.83
CA THR A 317 6.99 -6.72 8.30
C THR A 317 6.94 -6.51 9.81
N ASP A 318 6.08 -5.60 10.27
CA ASP A 318 5.86 -5.38 11.70
C ASP A 318 5.05 -6.56 12.29
N PRO A 319 5.47 -7.15 13.41
CA PRO A 319 4.80 -8.35 13.95
C PRO A 319 3.40 -8.06 14.51
N GLU A 320 3.16 -6.84 15.00
CA GLU A 320 1.90 -6.44 15.65
C GLU A 320 0.92 -5.82 14.65
N VAL A 321 1.44 -5.25 13.56
CA VAL A 321 0.70 -4.69 12.43
C VAL A 321 1.22 -5.32 11.13
N PRO A 322 0.81 -6.54 10.77
CA PRO A 322 1.41 -7.30 9.65
C PRO A 322 1.29 -6.68 8.25
N PHE A 323 0.50 -5.61 8.10
CA PHE A 323 0.38 -4.83 6.87
C PHE A 323 1.19 -3.53 6.89
N GLY A 324 1.82 -3.21 8.02
CA GLY A 324 2.80 -2.13 8.19
C GLY A 324 4.23 -2.66 8.18
N ALA A 325 5.18 -1.74 8.25
CA ALA A 325 6.60 -2.06 8.30
C ALA A 325 7.27 -1.35 9.48
N THR A 326 8.26 -2.03 10.06
CA THR A 326 9.19 -1.44 11.02
C THR A 326 10.55 -1.25 10.36
N VAL A 327 11.16 -0.08 10.52
CA VAL A 327 12.58 0.09 10.27
C VAL A 327 13.37 -0.52 11.44
N LEU A 328 14.47 -1.17 11.13
CA LEU A 328 15.40 -1.69 12.11
C LEU A 328 16.41 -0.60 12.50
N GLU A 329 16.71 -0.48 13.79
CA GLU A 329 17.63 0.52 14.31
C GLU A 329 18.96 -0.11 14.76
N ARG A 330 20.04 0.67 14.61
CA ARG A 330 21.39 0.28 15.02
C ARG A 330 21.42 0.04 16.54
N PRO A 331 21.92 -1.13 16.99
CA PRO A 331 22.08 -1.42 18.41
C PRO A 331 22.96 -0.40 19.13
N GLY A 332 22.50 0.07 20.28
CA GLY A 332 23.22 1.02 21.13
C GLY A 332 23.32 2.45 20.58
N ASP A 333 22.69 2.76 19.45
CA ASP A 333 22.62 4.11 18.90
C ASP A 333 21.26 4.73 19.23
N ALA A 334 21.23 5.71 20.13
CA ALA A 334 20.01 6.43 20.51
C ALA A 334 19.79 7.71 19.67
N SER A 335 20.59 7.92 18.62
CA SER A 335 20.41 9.06 17.74
C SER A 335 19.36 8.77 16.68
N ASP A 336 18.78 9.84 16.12
CA ASP A 336 17.84 9.70 14.99
C ASP A 336 18.46 9.03 13.74
N TRP A 337 19.78 8.85 13.72
CA TRP A 337 20.55 8.18 12.65
C TRP A 337 20.64 6.67 12.81
N ALA A 338 20.12 6.12 13.92
CA ALA A 338 20.11 4.69 14.16
C ALA A 338 19.36 3.92 13.07
N GLN A 339 18.43 4.57 12.38
CA GLN A 339 17.61 4.00 11.29
C GLN A 339 18.37 3.84 9.96
N LEU A 340 19.61 4.34 9.86
CA LEU A 340 20.42 4.31 8.64
C LEU A 340 21.69 3.47 8.82
N VAL A 341 21.83 2.44 8.00
CA VAL A 341 23.08 1.66 7.85
C VAL A 341 24.11 2.53 7.14
N ARG A 342 25.30 2.67 7.74
CA ARG A 342 26.41 3.46 7.16
C ARG A 342 27.11 2.68 6.05
N ALA A 343 27.82 3.39 5.17
CA ALA A 343 28.52 2.77 4.02
C ALA A 343 29.69 1.85 4.44
N ASP A 344 30.24 2.02 5.64
CA ASP A 344 31.29 1.18 6.22
C ASP A 344 30.72 0.06 7.13
N GLU A 345 29.40 -0.06 7.18
CA GLU A 345 28.69 -1.02 8.01
C GLU A 345 28.03 -2.13 7.15
N ALA A 346 27.89 -3.31 7.74
CA ALA A 346 27.06 -4.37 7.20
C ALA A 346 26.11 -4.87 8.29
N VAL A 347 24.88 -5.16 7.91
CA VAL A 347 23.84 -5.67 8.80
C VAL A 347 23.67 -7.16 8.55
N THR A 348 23.58 -7.95 9.62
CA THR A 348 23.16 -9.35 9.57
C THR A 348 21.79 -9.49 10.21
N LEU A 349 20.85 -10.05 9.46
CA LEU A 349 19.45 -10.22 9.86
C LEU A 349 19.22 -11.56 10.54
N ALA A 350 18.05 -11.72 11.16
CA ALA A 350 17.67 -12.90 11.93
C ALA A 350 17.59 -14.19 11.09
N ASP A 351 17.45 -14.04 9.76
CA ASP A 351 17.48 -15.12 8.78
C ASP A 351 18.88 -15.46 8.26
N GLY A 352 19.92 -14.77 8.75
CA GLY A 352 21.31 -14.95 8.36
C GLY A 352 21.73 -14.13 7.13
N THR A 353 20.81 -13.43 6.48
CA THR A 353 21.13 -12.56 5.34
C THR A 353 22.01 -11.41 5.78
N ARG A 354 23.07 -11.12 5.02
CA ARG A 354 23.93 -9.97 5.23
C ARG A 354 23.68 -8.91 4.15
N VAL A 355 23.53 -7.66 4.57
CA VAL A 355 23.32 -6.50 3.69
C VAL A 355 24.43 -5.48 3.93
N SER A 356 25.03 -4.97 2.86
CA SER A 356 25.99 -3.86 2.88
C SER A 356 25.83 -3.01 1.64
N TRP A 357 26.42 -1.81 1.62
CA TRP A 357 26.32 -0.95 0.45
C TRP A 357 27.53 -0.06 0.26
N SER A 358 27.64 0.50 -0.95
CA SER A 358 28.57 1.56 -1.27
C SER A 358 27.90 2.61 -2.16
N PRO A 359 28.21 3.91 -2.01
CA PRO A 359 27.74 4.91 -2.95
C PRO A 359 28.36 4.66 -4.34
N VAL A 360 27.56 4.79 -5.41
CA VAL A 360 28.07 4.67 -6.79
C VAL A 360 29.02 5.84 -7.10
N ALA A 361 28.68 7.04 -6.61
CA ALA A 361 29.56 8.18 -6.43
C ALA A 361 29.00 9.12 -5.35
N SER A 362 29.82 9.96 -4.71
CA SER A 362 29.31 10.96 -3.76
C SER A 362 28.35 11.93 -4.47
N GLY A 363 27.13 12.10 -3.94
CA GLY A 363 26.14 13.02 -4.51
C GLY A 363 25.29 12.42 -5.63
N THR A 364 25.32 11.10 -5.84
CA THR A 364 24.32 10.42 -6.66
C THR A 364 23.15 9.96 -5.81
N ASP A 365 21.95 10.07 -6.37
CA ASP A 365 20.71 9.47 -5.86
C ASP A 365 20.70 7.94 -6.05
N ARG A 366 21.87 7.29 -6.07
CA ARG A 366 22.03 5.84 -6.31
C ARG A 366 23.10 5.23 -5.40
N ALA A 367 22.87 3.96 -5.06
CA ALA A 367 23.79 3.14 -4.26
C ALA A 367 23.89 1.73 -4.84
N ASP A 368 25.08 1.14 -4.75
CA ASP A 368 25.28 -0.30 -4.98
C ASP A 368 25.00 -1.03 -3.68
N VAL A 369 23.95 -1.85 -3.67
CA VAL A 369 23.54 -2.64 -2.51
C VAL A 369 23.89 -4.09 -2.76
N THR A 370 24.67 -4.66 -1.84
CA THR A 370 25.08 -6.06 -1.87
C THR A 370 24.30 -6.84 -0.81
N VAL A 371 23.68 -7.94 -1.25
CA VAL A 371 22.97 -8.88 -0.39
C VAL A 371 23.60 -10.26 -0.50
N GLU A 372 24.01 -10.80 0.64
CA GLU A 372 24.49 -12.18 0.78
C GLU A 372 23.39 -12.98 1.48
N ARG A 373 22.58 -13.70 0.71
CA ARG A 373 21.44 -14.45 1.25
C ARG A 373 21.84 -15.92 1.39
N THR A 374 21.83 -16.42 2.61
CA THR A 374 21.89 -17.87 2.87
C THR A 374 20.50 -18.34 3.22
N CYS A 375 20.00 -19.33 2.48
CA CYS A 375 18.71 -19.91 2.81
C CYS A 375 18.92 -21.28 3.44
N ALA A 376 18.18 -21.59 4.50
CA ALA A 376 18.00 -22.99 4.84
C ALA A 376 17.40 -23.70 3.61
N PRO A 377 17.88 -24.89 3.23
CA PRO A 377 17.27 -25.65 2.15
C PRO A 377 15.79 -25.81 2.49
N VAL A 378 14.93 -25.21 1.66
CA VAL A 378 13.48 -25.30 1.84
C VAL A 378 13.12 -26.76 1.63
N THR A 379 12.89 -27.50 2.71
CA THR A 379 12.24 -28.80 2.61
C THR A 379 10.81 -28.53 2.18
N THR A 380 10.55 -28.61 0.88
CA THR A 380 9.20 -28.57 0.30
C THR A 380 8.32 -29.55 1.11
N PRO A 381 7.36 -29.06 1.90
CA PRO A 381 6.54 -29.96 2.69
C PRO A 381 5.76 -30.86 1.74
N ALA A 382 5.80 -32.17 1.98
CA ALA A 382 4.98 -33.10 1.23
C ALA A 382 3.51 -32.76 1.49
N LEU A 383 2.83 -32.20 0.49
CA LEU A 383 1.41 -31.89 0.60
C LEU A 383 0.62 -33.18 0.45
N GLU A 384 -0.30 -33.47 1.34
CA GLU A 384 -1.12 -34.68 1.29
C GLU A 384 -2.56 -34.34 1.69
N ALA A 385 -3.53 -35.00 1.05
CA ALA A 385 -4.92 -34.91 1.47
C ALA A 385 -5.71 -36.17 1.11
N ASP A 386 -6.72 -36.44 1.94
CA ASP A 386 -7.78 -37.38 1.61
C ASP A 386 -8.95 -36.60 1.03
N ALA A 387 -9.35 -36.91 -0.20
CA ALA A 387 -10.49 -36.30 -0.87
C ALA A 387 -11.56 -37.37 -1.16
N VAL A 388 -12.81 -37.07 -0.78
CA VAL A 388 -13.96 -37.92 -1.09
C VAL A 388 -15.05 -37.06 -1.71
N ALA A 389 -15.54 -37.48 -2.87
CA ALA A 389 -16.66 -36.85 -3.55
C ALA A 389 -17.88 -37.78 -3.56
N SER A 390 -19.06 -37.20 -3.41
CA SER A 390 -20.32 -37.94 -3.45
C SER A 390 -21.46 -37.08 -3.98
N MET A 391 -22.51 -37.71 -4.48
CA MET A 391 -23.74 -37.02 -4.86
C MET A 391 -24.83 -37.20 -3.80
N ARG A 392 -25.54 -36.12 -3.49
CA ARG A 392 -26.71 -36.15 -2.59
C ARG A 392 -27.84 -35.31 -3.16
N LYS A 393 -29.06 -35.84 -3.10
CA LYS A 393 -30.27 -35.07 -3.38
C LYS A 393 -30.66 -34.30 -2.12
N ILE A 394 -30.78 -32.98 -2.24
CA ILE A 394 -31.20 -32.08 -1.16
C ILE A 394 -32.38 -31.27 -1.72
N GLY A 395 -33.58 -31.57 -1.23
CA GLY A 395 -34.82 -31.08 -1.85
C GLY A 395 -34.99 -31.61 -3.28
N GLY A 396 -35.35 -30.72 -4.20
CA GLY A 396 -35.56 -31.04 -5.63
C GLY A 396 -34.29 -31.19 -6.47
N SER A 397 -33.11 -30.82 -5.94
CA SER A 397 -31.87 -30.73 -6.72
C SER A 397 -30.79 -31.70 -6.23
N THR A 398 -30.03 -32.24 -7.16
CA THR A 398 -28.82 -33.04 -6.86
C THR A 398 -27.63 -32.11 -6.64
N HIS A 399 -26.80 -32.44 -5.65
CA HIS A 399 -25.60 -31.70 -5.29
C HIS A 399 -24.40 -32.64 -5.29
N VAL A 400 -23.25 -32.13 -5.73
CA VAL A 400 -21.95 -32.76 -5.49
C VAL A 400 -21.40 -32.22 -4.18
N ILE A 401 -21.03 -33.14 -3.27
CA ILE A 401 -20.43 -32.84 -1.98
C ILE A 401 -19.01 -33.39 -2.01
N VAL A 402 -18.02 -32.52 -1.82
CA VAL A 402 -16.61 -32.88 -1.76
C VAL A 402 -16.07 -32.56 -0.39
N ALA A 403 -15.53 -33.57 0.27
CA ALA A 403 -14.90 -33.50 1.58
C ALA A 403 -13.39 -33.68 1.41
N VAL A 404 -12.61 -32.76 1.97
CA VAL A 404 -11.13 -32.80 1.91
C VAL A 404 -10.58 -32.71 3.32
N THR A 405 -9.68 -33.63 3.67
CA THR A 405 -8.92 -33.59 4.94
C THR A 405 -7.46 -33.31 4.63
N ASN A 406 -6.89 -32.25 5.18
CA ASN A 406 -5.47 -31.95 5.03
C ASN A 406 -4.64 -32.97 5.83
N ARG A 407 -3.82 -33.78 5.15
CA ARG A 407 -2.87 -34.74 5.75
C ARG A 407 -1.43 -34.22 5.78
N SER A 408 -1.18 -33.05 5.19
CA SER A 408 0.10 -32.37 5.26
C SER A 408 0.44 -32.00 6.70
N THR A 409 1.74 -31.84 6.99
CA THR A 409 2.25 -31.37 8.28
C THR A 409 2.11 -29.86 8.47
N VAL A 410 1.72 -29.13 7.42
CA VAL A 410 1.53 -27.68 7.41
C VAL A 410 0.09 -27.31 7.03
N ALA A 411 -0.33 -26.09 7.36
CA ALA A 411 -1.59 -25.56 6.87
C ALA A 411 -1.52 -25.36 5.34
N VAL A 412 -2.64 -25.62 4.66
CA VAL A 412 -2.73 -25.53 3.19
C VAL A 412 -3.99 -24.80 2.77
N ASP A 413 -3.92 -24.09 1.67
CA ASP A 413 -5.10 -23.66 0.95
C ASP A 413 -5.62 -24.87 0.14
N VAL A 414 -6.94 -25.05 0.15
CA VAL A 414 -7.64 -26.13 -0.51
C VAL A 414 -8.60 -25.54 -1.52
N GLU A 415 -8.31 -25.75 -2.80
CA GLU A 415 -9.21 -25.46 -3.89
C GLU A 415 -9.92 -26.74 -4.35
N ILE A 416 -11.24 -26.70 -4.37
CA ILE A 416 -12.09 -27.78 -4.87
C ILE A 416 -12.76 -27.31 -6.15
N ALA A 417 -12.53 -28.00 -7.25
CA ALA A 417 -13.16 -27.75 -8.54
C ALA A 417 -13.95 -28.98 -9.01
N THR A 418 -15.14 -28.75 -9.54
CA THR A 418 -15.96 -29.75 -10.25
C THR A 418 -16.51 -29.12 -11.53
N LEU A 419 -17.21 -29.90 -12.36
CA LEU A 419 -17.95 -29.36 -13.50
C LEU A 419 -19.05 -28.35 -13.12
N TYR A 420 -19.46 -28.32 -11.84
CA TYR A 420 -20.58 -27.50 -11.36
C TYR A 420 -20.16 -26.27 -10.56
N GLY A 421 -18.85 -26.06 -10.38
CA GLY A 421 -18.33 -24.89 -9.67
C GLY A 421 -17.00 -25.13 -8.98
N LYS A 422 -16.52 -24.07 -8.33
CA LYS A 422 -15.24 -24.02 -7.62
C LYS A 422 -15.44 -23.40 -6.24
N LYS A 423 -14.69 -23.87 -5.24
CA LYS A 423 -14.64 -23.28 -3.91
C LYS A 423 -13.24 -23.40 -3.33
N THR A 424 -12.77 -22.32 -2.71
CA THR A 424 -11.47 -22.27 -2.04
C THR A 424 -11.65 -22.11 -0.55
N PHE A 425 -10.82 -22.81 0.23
CA PHE A 425 -10.67 -22.67 1.67
C PHE A 425 -9.22 -22.33 1.95
N THR A 426 -8.98 -21.29 2.73
CA THR A 426 -7.62 -20.87 3.07
C THR A 426 -7.18 -21.46 4.40
N SER A 427 -5.88 -21.70 4.54
CA SER A 427 -5.23 -22.06 5.82
C SER A 427 -5.89 -23.24 6.56
N VAL A 428 -6.25 -24.30 5.82
CA VAL A 428 -6.78 -25.53 6.41
C VAL A 428 -5.67 -26.21 7.20
N ALA A 429 -5.74 -26.14 8.52
CA ALA A 429 -4.71 -26.70 9.41
C ALA A 429 -4.55 -28.23 9.25
N PRO A 430 -3.37 -28.79 9.60
CA PRO A 430 -3.12 -30.23 9.58
C PRO A 430 -4.22 -31.02 10.29
N GLY A 431 -4.67 -32.10 9.65
CA GLY A 431 -5.75 -32.98 10.14
C GLY A 431 -7.15 -32.37 10.08
N LYS A 432 -7.32 -31.11 9.66
CA LYS A 432 -8.65 -30.48 9.54
C LYS A 432 -9.32 -30.83 8.22
N LYS A 433 -10.65 -30.84 8.28
CA LYS A 433 -11.54 -31.18 7.17
C LYS A 433 -12.35 -29.97 6.74
N VAL A 434 -12.42 -29.75 5.43
CA VAL A 434 -13.33 -28.80 4.79
C VAL A 434 -14.32 -29.53 3.88
N THR A 435 -15.43 -28.89 3.56
CA THR A 435 -16.46 -29.49 2.69
C THR A 435 -17.09 -28.44 1.79
N ALA A 436 -17.09 -28.69 0.49
CA ALA A 436 -17.81 -27.91 -0.50
C ALA A 436 -19.08 -28.65 -0.94
N THR A 437 -20.16 -27.91 -1.18
CA THR A 437 -21.40 -28.43 -1.74
C THR A 437 -21.77 -27.57 -2.94
N MET A 438 -21.96 -28.21 -4.09
CA MET A 438 -22.19 -27.55 -5.38
C MET A 438 -23.48 -28.10 -5.98
N ASN A 439 -24.43 -27.23 -6.31
CA ASN A 439 -25.69 -27.62 -6.93
C ASN A 439 -25.48 -27.92 -8.42
N THR A 440 -25.88 -29.10 -8.88
CA THR A 440 -25.67 -29.51 -10.29
C THR A 440 -26.67 -28.88 -11.25
N ARG A 441 -27.78 -28.33 -10.71
CA ARG A 441 -28.98 -27.88 -11.44
C ARG A 441 -29.61 -28.97 -12.32
N GLN A 442 -29.25 -30.23 -12.08
CA GLN A 442 -29.72 -31.39 -12.81
C GLN A 442 -30.37 -32.37 -11.84
N SER A 443 -31.43 -33.04 -12.29
CA SER A 443 -32.08 -34.10 -11.52
C SER A 443 -31.23 -35.37 -11.49
N ILE A 444 -30.57 -35.71 -12.60
CA ILE A 444 -29.72 -36.89 -12.82
C ILE A 444 -28.40 -36.43 -13.46
N PRO A 445 -27.48 -35.85 -12.69
CA PRO A 445 -26.16 -35.49 -13.19
C PRO A 445 -25.30 -36.72 -13.51
N PRO A 446 -24.47 -36.67 -14.57
CA PRO A 446 -23.55 -37.76 -14.92
C PRO A 446 -22.47 -37.96 -13.86
N ALA A 447 -21.85 -39.14 -13.85
CA ALA A 447 -20.65 -39.39 -13.05
C ALA A 447 -19.53 -38.43 -13.48
N GLY A 448 -18.62 -38.12 -12.56
CA GLY A 448 -17.51 -37.22 -12.83
C GLY A 448 -16.46 -37.25 -11.72
N GLU A 449 -15.57 -36.27 -11.75
CA GLU A 449 -14.48 -36.15 -10.79
C GLU A 449 -14.44 -34.75 -10.19
N ALA A 450 -14.08 -34.68 -8.91
CA ALA A 450 -13.66 -33.45 -8.27
C ALA A 450 -12.13 -33.38 -8.28
N THR A 451 -11.58 -32.24 -8.71
CA THR A 451 -10.15 -31.95 -8.58
C THR A 451 -9.93 -31.12 -7.33
N VAL A 452 -9.05 -31.59 -6.46
CA VAL A 452 -8.64 -30.91 -5.23
C VAL A 452 -7.19 -30.48 -5.38
N THR A 453 -6.94 -29.17 -5.38
CA THR A 453 -5.59 -28.60 -5.42
C THR A 453 -5.25 -28.08 -4.03
N LEU A 454 -4.17 -28.62 -3.47
CA LEU A 454 -3.53 -28.17 -2.24
C LEU A 454 -2.44 -27.17 -2.63
N SER A 455 -2.35 -26.06 -1.93
CA SER A 455 -1.20 -25.16 -2.04
C SER A 455 -0.75 -24.66 -0.68
N THR A 456 0.56 -24.49 -0.54
CA THR A 456 1.14 -23.77 0.60
C THR A 456 2.34 -22.98 0.11
N ARG A 457 2.73 -21.96 0.87
CA ARG A 457 3.89 -21.13 0.58
C ARG A 457 4.88 -21.26 1.73
N ALA A 458 6.14 -21.56 1.39
CA ALA A 458 7.27 -21.53 2.31
C ALA A 458 8.32 -20.56 1.72
N GLY A 459 8.48 -19.40 2.35
CA GLY A 459 9.25 -18.29 1.78
C GLY A 459 8.71 -17.88 0.39
N ASP A 460 9.60 -17.78 -0.59
CA ASP A 460 9.25 -17.42 -1.97
C ASP A 460 8.73 -18.61 -2.81
N THR A 461 8.74 -19.83 -2.25
CA THR A 461 8.38 -21.05 -2.98
C THR A 461 6.93 -21.46 -2.70
N THR A 462 6.15 -21.62 -3.77
CA THR A 462 4.81 -22.21 -3.69
C THR A 462 4.90 -23.70 -4.01
N SER A 463 4.41 -24.53 -3.10
CA SER A 463 4.23 -25.96 -3.34
C SER A 463 2.78 -26.22 -3.71
N THR A 464 2.52 -27.01 -4.75
CA THR A 464 1.18 -27.41 -5.15
C THR A 464 1.08 -28.92 -5.34
N ARG A 465 -0.08 -29.50 -5.03
CA ARG A 465 -0.41 -30.89 -5.34
C ARG A 465 -1.89 -31.03 -5.67
N SER A 466 -2.21 -31.75 -6.74
CA SER A 466 -3.58 -32.08 -7.08
C SER A 466 -3.91 -33.54 -6.73
N VAL A 467 -5.13 -33.76 -6.24
CA VAL A 467 -5.71 -35.08 -5.98
C VAL A 467 -7.11 -35.12 -6.60
N THR A 468 -7.50 -36.22 -7.22
CA THR A 468 -8.85 -36.38 -7.78
C THR A 468 -9.71 -37.26 -6.88
N ALA A 469 -11.00 -36.96 -6.83
CA ALA A 469 -12.00 -37.76 -6.12
C ALA A 469 -13.21 -38.02 -7.04
N PRO A 470 -13.44 -39.26 -7.48
CA PRO A 470 -14.58 -39.57 -8.36
C PRO A 470 -15.90 -39.54 -7.60
N TYR A 471 -16.98 -39.17 -8.29
CA TYR A 471 -18.35 -39.30 -7.82
C TYR A 471 -19.21 -40.02 -8.87
N ALA A 472 -20.00 -40.99 -8.42
CA ALA A 472 -20.90 -41.74 -9.30
C ALA A 472 -22.14 -40.93 -9.69
N SER A 473 -22.69 -41.21 -10.87
CA SER A 473 -24.03 -40.72 -11.25
C SER A 473 -25.08 -41.28 -10.30
N ARG A 474 -26.17 -40.55 -10.07
CA ARG A 474 -27.21 -40.96 -9.13
C ARG A 474 -28.62 -40.80 -9.68
#